data_AF-A0AB35HEZ4-F1
#
_entry.id   AF-A0AB35HEZ4-F1
#
_cell.length_a   1.000
_cell.length_b   1.000
_cell.length_c   1.000
_cell.angle_alpha   90.00
_cell.angle_beta   90.00
_cell.angle_gamma   90.00
#
_symmetry.space_group_name_H-M   'P 1'
#
loop_
_entity.id
_entity.type
_entity.pdbx_description
1 polymer ?
#
loop_
_entity_poly.entity_id
_entity_poly.type
_entity_poly.pdbx_seq_one_letter_code
_entity_poly.pdbx_strand_id
1 'polypeptide(L)' 'KEGKAVAAYQMADFNEAMGVNDRVALSTANKIMHRRLNEMHMRNGVTFIDPDTTYIDEGVVIGSDTVIEAG' A
#
# COMPACT_ATOMS: atom_id res chain seq x y z
N LYS A 1 -36.95 12.20 20.00
CA LYS A 1 -35.97 11.50 19.13
C LYS A 1 -35.97 12.24 17.80
N GLU A 2 -34.94 13.04 17.53
CA GLU A 2 -34.80 13.71 16.23
C GLU A 2 -34.41 12.66 15.18
N GLY A 3 -35.35 12.31 14.29
CA GLY A 3 -35.10 11.39 13.19
C GLY A 3 -34.31 12.07 12.08
N LYS A 4 -32.98 12.09 12.20
CA LYS A 4 -32.09 12.57 11.14
C LYS A 4 -31.86 11.46 10.11
N ALA A 5 -31.79 11.82 8.83
CA ALA A 5 -31.45 10.88 7.77
C ALA A 5 -30.00 10.41 7.93
N VAL A 6 -29.81 9.09 7.99
CA VAL A 6 -28.49 8.44 8.04
C VAL A 6 -28.29 7.73 6.70
N ALA A 7 -27.14 7.98 6.06
CA ALA A 7 -26.72 7.29 4.86
C ALA A 7 -25.35 6.63 5.10
N ALA A 8 -25.16 5.44 4.55
CA ALA A 8 -23.87 4.75 4.54
C ALA A 8 -23.27 4.84 3.13
N TYR A 9 -21.97 5.14 3.05
CA TYR A 9 -21.20 5.09 1.80
C TYR A 9 -20.35 3.83 1.81
N GLN A 10 -20.51 3.00 0.79
CA GLN A 10 -19.66 1.82 0.61
C GLN A 10 -18.41 2.22 -0.16
N MET A 11 -17.24 2.05 0.46
CA MET A 11 -15.96 2.26 -0.21
C MET A 11 -15.73 1.20 -1.29
N ALA A 12 -15.05 1.61 -2.37
CA ALA A 12 -14.71 0.73 -3.48
C ALA A 12 -13.56 -0.24 -3.14
N ASP A 13 -12.59 0.21 -2.34
CA ASP A 13 -11.49 -0.62 -1.82
C ASP A 13 -11.62 -0.78 -0.30
N PHE A 14 -11.81 -2.01 0.15
CA PHE A 14 -11.88 -2.33 1.58
C PHE A 14 -10.56 -2.07 2.30
N ASN A 15 -9.42 -2.16 1.59
CA ASN A 15 -8.11 -1.91 2.18
C ASN A 15 -7.93 -0.46 2.63
N GLU A 16 -8.62 0.49 1.99
CA GLU A 16 -8.61 1.91 2.41
C GLU A 16 -9.37 2.14 3.73
N ALA A 17 -10.32 1.26 4.05
CA ALA A 17 -11.09 1.29 5.30
C ALA A 17 -10.48 0.41 6.41
N MET A 18 -9.35 -0.25 6.16
CA MET A 18 -8.77 -1.22 7.09
C MET A 18 -8.32 -0.52 8.38
N GLY A 19 -9.02 -0.79 9.49
CA GLY A 19 -8.60 -0.37 10.82
C GLY A 19 -7.47 -1.23 11.37
N VAL A 20 -6.51 -0.62 12.07
CA VAL A 20 -5.37 -1.31 12.68
C VAL A 20 -5.54 -1.34 14.19
N ASN A 21 -5.88 -2.52 14.73
CA ASN A 21 -6.14 -2.71 16.16
C ASN A 21 -5.10 -3.59 16.87
N ASP A 22 -4.25 -4.29 16.11
CA ASP A 22 -3.19 -5.15 16.64
C ASP A 22 -1.97 -5.19 15.69
N ARG A 23 -0.91 -5.90 16.10
CA ARG A 23 0.33 -6.03 15.33
C ARG A 23 0.18 -6.84 14.04
N VAL A 24 -0.79 -7.75 13.98
CA VAL A 24 -1.05 -8.54 12.77
C VAL A 24 -1.70 -7.65 11.73
N ALA A 25 -2.72 -6.88 12.12
CA ALA A 25 -3.36 -5.89 11.27
C ALA A 25 -2.36 -4.84 10.75
N LEU A 26 -1.43 -4.39 11.61
CA LEU A 26 -0.36 -3.47 11.19
C LEU A 26 0.56 -4.11 10.13
N SER A 27 0.94 -5.37 10.33
CA SER A 27 1.74 -6.11 9.35
C SER A 27 1.02 -6.22 8.00
N THR A 28 -0.28 -6.49 8.01
CA THR A 28 -1.11 -6.54 6.80
C THR A 28 -1.20 -5.18 6.11
N ALA A 29 -1.45 -4.11 6.85
CA ALA A 29 -1.52 -2.76 6.31
C ALA A 29 -0.19 -2.35 5.66
N ASN A 30 0.95 -2.63 6.31
CA ASN A 30 2.27 -2.36 5.76
C ASN A 30 2.52 -3.13 4.47
N LYS A 31 2.17 -4.43 4.41
CA LYS A 31 2.31 -5.23 3.19
C LYS A 31 1.52 -4.64 2.01
N ILE A 32 0.29 -4.19 2.26
CA ILE A 32 -0.54 -3.53 1.24
C ILE A 32 0.14 -2.25 0.76
N MET A 33 0.67 -1.43 1.68
CA MET A 33 1.31 -0.17 1.34
C MET A 33 2.61 -0.38 0.55
N HIS A 34 3.50 -1.27 0.99
CA HIS A 34 4.75 -1.57 0.27
C HIS A 34 4.47 -2.08 -1.14
N ARG A 35 3.46 -2.95 -1.31
CA ARG A 35 3.05 -3.42 -2.63
C ARG A 35 2.62 -2.26 -3.53
N ARG A 36 1.82 -1.31 -3.02
CA ARG A 36 1.39 -0.13 -3.79
C ARG A 36 2.58 0.74 -4.20
N LEU A 37 3.55 0.95 -3.31
CA LEU A 37 4.76 1.73 -3.61
C LEU A 37 5.65 1.02 -4.64
N ASN A 38 5.89 -0.28 -4.48
CA ASN A 38 6.69 -1.06 -5.42
C ASN A 38 6.04 -1.05 -6.81
N GLU A 39 4.72 -1.27 -6.90
CA GLU A 39 3.98 -1.18 -8.17
C GLU A 39 4.09 0.22 -8.81
N MET A 40 4.07 1.29 -8.02
CA MET A 40 4.29 2.66 -8.51
C MET A 40 5.70 2.82 -9.11
N HIS A 41 6.74 2.37 -8.40
CA HIS A 41 8.11 2.45 -8.91
C HIS A 41 8.33 1.57 -10.15
N MET A 42 7.72 0.38 -10.19
CA MET A 42 7.74 -0.49 -11.37
C MET A 42 7.11 0.19 -12.58
N ARG A 43 5.95 0.84 -12.41
CA ARG A 43 5.31 1.64 -13.47
C ARG A 43 6.16 2.83 -13.93
N ASN A 44 7.03 3.34 -13.07
CA ASN A 44 7.97 4.41 -13.37
C ASN A 44 9.30 3.92 -13.97
N GLY A 45 9.43 2.62 -14.31
CA GLY A 45 10.58 2.06 -15.01
C GLY A 45 11.67 1.48 -14.09
N VAL A 46 11.35 1.18 -12.84
CA VAL A 46 12.26 0.47 -11.93
C VAL A 46 12.02 -1.02 -12.02
N THR A 47 13.09 -1.82 -12.08
CA THR A 47 12.99 -3.28 -12.07
C THR A 47 13.22 -3.80 -10.65
N PHE A 48 12.29 -4.61 -10.15
CA PHE A 48 12.43 -5.35 -8.90
C PHE A 48 12.58 -6.84 -9.24
N ILE A 49 13.66 -7.47 -8.78
CA ILE A 49 13.85 -8.91 -8.95
C ILE A 49 12.85 -9.70 -8.10
N ASP A 50 12.61 -9.25 -6.87
CA ASP A 50 11.55 -9.77 -6.00
C ASP A 50 10.86 -8.61 -5.24
N PRO A 51 9.68 -8.16 -5.69
CA PRO A 51 8.96 -7.06 -5.06
C PRO A 51 8.30 -7.45 -3.72
N ASP A 52 8.13 -8.73 -3.41
CA ASP A 52 7.49 -9.18 -2.16
C ASP A 52 8.46 -9.17 -0.97
N THR A 53 9.77 -9.21 -1.25
CA THR A 53 10.84 -9.14 -0.25
C THR A 53 11.52 -7.76 -0.18
N THR A 54 11.11 -6.82 -1.03
CA THR A 54 11.67 -5.48 -1.07
C THR A 54 10.77 -4.45 -0.39
N TYR A 55 11.34 -3.70 0.56
CA TYR A 55 10.63 -2.69 1.34
C TYR A 55 11.06 -1.28 0.91
N ILE A 56 10.15 -0.55 0.28
CA ILE A 56 10.30 0.87 -0.04
C ILE A 56 9.31 1.66 0.81
N ASP A 57 9.80 2.74 1.43
CA ASP A 57 8.99 3.68 2.21
C ASP A 57 8.48 4.84 1.35
N GLU A 58 7.42 5.48 1.83
CA GLU A 58 6.86 6.67 1.20
C GLU A 58 7.92 7.78 1.08
N GLY A 59 7.99 8.42 -0.08
CA GLY A 59 8.90 9.55 -0.35
C GLY A 59 10.28 9.14 -0.89
N VAL A 60 10.59 7.84 -0.96
CA VAL A 60 11.78 7.36 -1.67
C VAL A 60 11.62 7.62 -3.18
N VAL A 61 12.67 8.13 -3.80
CA VAL A 61 12.71 8.40 -5.25
C VAL A 61 13.77 7.50 -5.89
N ILE A 62 13.38 6.76 -6.92
CA ILE A 62 14.24 5.85 -7.66
C ILE A 62 14.16 6.25 -9.13
N GLY A 63 15.31 6.41 -9.79
CA GLY A 63 15.38 6.72 -11.22
C GLY A 63 14.98 5.53 -12.09
N SER A 64 14.44 5.81 -13.29
CA SER A 64 14.16 4.77 -14.29
C SER A 64 15.43 3.99 -14.66
N ASP A 65 15.26 2.76 -15.13
CA ASP A 65 16.33 1.82 -15.49
C ASP A 65 17.22 1.40 -14.30
N THR A 66 16.75 1.59 -13.06
CA THR A 66 17.38 1.03 -11.86
C THR A 66 16.88 -0.41 -11.63
N VAL A 67 17.78 -1.30 -11.25
CA VAL A 67 17.47 -2.67 -10.82
C VAL A 67 17.67 -2.78 -9.31
N ILE A 68 16.65 -3.27 -8.62
CA ILE A 68 16.69 -3.59 -7.19
C ILE A 68 16.68 -5.11 -7.05
N GLU A 69 17.79 -5.64 -6.53
CA GLU A 69 17.96 -7.05 -6.19
C GLU A 69 17.12 -7.44 -4.97
N ALA A 70 16.91 -8.75 -4.78
CA ALA A 70 16.19 -9.26 -3.61
C ALA A 70 16.93 -8.91 -2.30
N GLY A 71 16.16 -8.55 -1.27
CA GLY A 71 16.62 -8.23 0.07
C GLY A 71 16.80 -9.44 0.98
#